data_AF-A0AAN8HBE1-F1
#
_entry.id   AF-A0AAN8HBE1-F1
#
_cell.length_a   1.000
_cell.length_b   1.000
_cell.length_c   1.000
_cell.angle_alpha   90.00
_cell.angle_beta   90.00
_cell.angle_gamma   90.00
#
_symmetry.space_group_name_H-M   'P 1'
#
loop_
_entity.id
_entity.type
_entity.pdbx_description
1 polymer ?
#
loop_
_entity_poly.entity_id
_entity_poly.type
_entity_poly.pdbx_seq_one_letter_code
_entity_poly.pdbx_strand_id
1 'polypeptide(L)'
;MLVNVCVPVVVCFLSARDWLRERVIQWIQQEVQSDNRTSNEPLTNHLLRTYFKSYDNGDSELDSKEFLSFLKHNETALNITYSDTLETNMLLRSLCVDALIELSDENADWKLSLTEFINCLTPSYHPYERKCALEDEVFEDGAETRMECNKCVCACGNWVCTALICNEAHQVEEDFKGGAEGGELTEEEWSRRVEELNDV
;
A
#
# COMPACT_ATOMS: atom_id res chain seq x y z
N MET A 1 -15.45 -29.41 -7.65
CA MET A 1 -15.84 -28.10 -7.09
C MET A 1 -14.63 -27.19 -7.23
N LEU A 2 -14.61 -26.33 -8.25
CA LEU A 2 -13.64 -25.24 -8.31
C LEU A 2 -14.13 -24.21 -7.31
N VAL A 3 -13.41 -24.05 -6.21
CA VAL A 3 -13.64 -22.95 -5.29
C VAL A 3 -13.22 -21.70 -6.05
N ASN A 4 -14.19 -20.87 -6.40
CA ASN A 4 -13.92 -19.54 -6.94
C ASN A 4 -13.35 -18.72 -5.77
N VAL A 5 -12.04 -18.83 -5.54
CA VAL A 5 -11.35 -18.10 -4.47
C VAL A 5 -11.31 -16.65 -4.93
N CYS A 6 -12.26 -15.86 -4.49
CA CYS A 6 -12.18 -14.40 -4.56
C CYS A 6 -10.97 -14.00 -3.68
N VAL A 7 -9.82 -13.76 -4.30
CA VAL A 7 -8.63 -13.29 -3.58
C VAL A 7 -8.90 -11.83 -3.19
N PRO A 8 -8.99 -11.51 -1.90
CA PRO A 8 -9.21 -10.13 -1.48
C PRO A 8 -7.98 -9.28 -1.83
N VAL A 9 -8.19 -8.10 -2.40
CA VAL A 9 -7.12 -7.14 -2.65
C VAL A 9 -6.71 -6.53 -1.32
N VAL A 10 -5.46 -6.74 -0.90
CA VAL A 10 -4.92 -6.13 0.32
C VAL A 10 -4.45 -4.73 -0.01
N VAL A 11 -5.14 -3.71 0.51
CA VAL A 11 -4.89 -2.30 0.22
C VAL A 11 -5.00 -1.45 1.48
N CYS A 12 -4.29 -0.32 1.52
CA CYS A 12 -4.52 0.68 2.56
C CYS A 12 -5.68 1.60 2.18
N PHE A 13 -6.82 1.43 2.84
CA PHE A 13 -7.94 2.36 2.75
C PHE A 13 -7.64 3.66 3.49
N LEU A 14 -8.33 4.73 3.10
CA LEU A 14 -8.25 6.05 3.73
C LEU A 14 -8.44 5.95 5.25
N SER A 15 -9.44 5.18 5.69
CA SER A 15 -9.72 4.96 7.12
C SER A 15 -8.56 4.28 7.86
N ALA A 16 -7.88 3.32 7.25
CA ALA A 16 -6.75 2.62 7.84
C ALA A 16 -5.51 3.52 7.93
N ARG A 17 -5.24 4.30 6.87
CA ARG A 17 -4.17 5.31 6.83
C ARG A 17 -4.37 6.38 7.90
N ASP A 18 -5.58 6.93 8.00
CA ASP A 18 -5.88 8.00 8.95
C ASP A 18 -5.84 7.47 10.38
N TRP A 19 -6.26 6.23 10.59
CA TRP A 19 -6.12 5.58 11.88
C TRP A 19 -4.65 5.36 12.28
N LEU A 20 -3.78 4.96 11.34
CA LEU A 20 -2.33 4.88 11.57
C LEU A 20 -1.80 6.22 12.06
N ARG A 21 -2.07 7.27 11.28
CA ARG A 21 -1.63 8.63 11.57
C ARG A 21 -2.10 9.11 12.94
N GLU A 22 -3.39 8.95 13.22
CA GLU A 22 -3.99 9.36 14.50
C GLU A 22 -3.34 8.64 15.68
N ARG A 23 -3.07 7.33 15.55
CA ARG A 23 -2.41 6.56 16.62
C ARG A 23 -0.98 7.03 16.89
N VAL A 24 -0.23 7.37 15.86
CA VAL A 24 1.12 7.94 16.00
C VAL A 24 1.04 9.29 16.71
N ILE A 25 0.12 10.17 16.29
CA ILE A 25 -0.06 11.49 16.90
C ILE A 25 -0.40 11.36 18.39
N GLN A 26 -1.34 10.46 18.74
CA GLN A 26 -1.71 10.20 20.13
C GLN A 26 -0.54 9.69 20.96
N TRP A 27 0.25 8.76 20.42
CA TRP A 27 1.45 8.26 21.10
C TRP A 27 2.45 9.40 21.36
N ILE A 28 2.77 10.20 20.35
CA ILE A 28 3.69 11.34 20.49
C ILE A 28 3.18 12.34 21.54
N GLN A 29 1.88 12.65 21.55
CA GLN A 29 1.30 13.54 22.55
C GLN A 29 1.39 12.98 23.98
N GLN A 30 1.19 11.67 24.16
CA GLN A 30 1.33 11.03 25.47
C GLN A 30 2.79 11.06 25.96
N GLU A 31 3.73 10.84 25.06
CA GLU A 31 5.16 10.88 25.39
C GLU A 31 5.60 12.28 25.82
N VAL A 32 5.15 13.30 25.09
CA VAL A 32 5.33 14.72 25.44
C VAL A 32 4.76 15.05 26.82
N GLN A 33 3.58 14.53 27.17
CA GLN A 33 2.98 14.76 28.50
C GLN A 33 3.74 14.05 29.63
N SER A 34 4.40 12.94 29.32
CA SER A 34 5.22 12.21 30.30
C SER A 34 6.57 12.90 30.57
N ASP A 35 7.09 13.65 29.60
CA ASP A 35 8.34 14.40 29.73
C ASP A 35 8.06 15.80 30.33
N ASN A 36 8.32 15.95 31.63
CA ASN A 36 8.04 17.14 32.46
C ASN A 36 8.90 18.39 32.12
N ARG A 37 9.27 18.60 30.85
CA ARG A 37 10.20 19.66 30.42
C ARG A 37 9.50 20.92 29.92
N THR A 38 9.68 22.00 30.67
CA THR A 38 9.26 23.38 30.39
C THR A 38 10.22 24.07 29.41
N SER A 39 9.92 24.08 28.10
CA SER A 39 10.63 24.93 27.12
C SER A 39 9.74 25.21 25.90
N ASN A 40 9.77 26.46 25.41
CA ASN A 40 8.78 27.08 24.51
C ASN A 40 8.95 26.81 22.98
N GLU A 41 9.58 25.71 22.55
CA GLU A 41 9.23 25.10 21.26
C GLU A 41 8.02 24.18 21.57
N PRO A 42 6.99 24.00 20.70
CA PRO A 42 6.00 22.97 20.99
C PRO A 42 6.77 21.65 21.15
N LEU A 43 6.83 21.12 22.38
CA LEU A 43 7.67 19.99 22.81
C LEU A 43 7.54 18.78 21.85
N THR A 44 6.38 18.66 21.22
CA THR A 44 6.07 17.79 20.07
C THR A 44 7.04 17.94 18.91
N ASN A 45 7.29 19.14 18.38
CA ASN A 45 8.19 19.36 17.24
C ASN A 45 9.63 18.97 17.59
N HIS A 46 10.09 19.31 18.79
CA HIS A 46 11.42 18.89 19.25
C HIS A 46 11.53 17.36 19.33
N LEU A 47 10.51 16.68 19.87
CA LEU A 47 10.47 15.23 19.93
C LEU A 47 10.46 14.60 18.52
N LEU A 48 9.62 15.11 17.61
CA LEU A 48 9.57 14.67 16.22
C LEU A 48 10.91 14.87 15.50
N ARG A 49 11.59 16.01 15.70
CA ARG A 49 12.96 16.24 15.20
C ARG A 49 13.96 15.23 15.74
N THR A 50 13.79 14.79 16.99
CA THR A 50 14.67 13.79 17.62
C THR A 50 14.44 12.42 17.00
N TYR A 51 13.17 12.04 16.79
CA TYR A 51 12.82 10.81 16.10
C TYR A 51 13.32 10.80 14.66
N PHE A 52 13.08 11.86 13.90
CA PHE A 52 13.55 11.99 12.53
C PHE A 52 15.05 11.68 12.42
N LYS A 53 15.88 12.39 13.19
CA LYS A 53 17.34 12.17 13.21
C LYS A 53 17.78 10.79 13.68
N SER A 54 16.95 10.10 14.47
CA SER A 54 17.30 8.78 15.00
C SER A 54 17.07 7.66 13.97
N TYR A 55 16.18 7.91 12.99
CA TYR A 55 15.77 6.93 12.00
C TYR A 55 16.25 7.24 10.58
N ASP A 56 16.61 8.50 10.30
CA ASP A 56 17.31 8.94 9.10
C ASP A 56 18.68 8.24 8.99
N ASN A 57 18.95 7.64 7.83
CA ASN A 57 20.21 6.98 7.49
C ASN A 57 21.36 7.94 7.13
N GLY A 58 21.11 9.24 7.15
CA GLY A 58 22.05 10.31 6.86
C GLY A 58 21.81 11.01 5.53
N ASP A 59 20.73 10.67 4.82
CA ASP A 59 20.30 11.37 3.60
C ASP A 59 19.38 12.57 3.91
N SER A 60 19.04 12.79 5.18
CA SER A 60 18.18 13.88 5.66
C SER A 60 16.73 13.79 5.17
N GLU A 61 16.31 12.59 4.80
CA GLU A 61 14.97 12.24 4.37
C GLU A 61 14.52 10.99 5.14
N LEU A 62 13.23 10.64 5.10
CA LEU A 62 12.73 9.37 5.60
C LEU A 62 12.02 8.64 4.48
N ASP A 63 12.57 7.49 4.09
CA ASP A 63 11.89 6.53 3.23
C ASP A 63 10.90 5.64 4.00
N SER A 64 10.15 4.80 3.29
CA SER A 64 9.16 3.90 3.88
C SER A 64 9.76 2.95 4.93
N LYS A 65 11.01 2.48 4.75
CA LYS A 65 11.66 1.55 5.69
C LYS A 65 12.06 2.26 6.97
N GLU A 66 12.54 3.49 6.87
CA GLU A 66 12.92 4.32 8.01
C GLU A 66 11.69 4.75 8.80
N PHE A 67 10.62 5.18 8.12
CA PHE A 67 9.34 5.46 8.76
C PHE A 67 8.78 4.20 9.45
N LEU A 68 8.76 3.05 8.78
CA LEU A 68 8.35 1.79 9.41
C LEU A 68 9.19 1.45 10.64
N SER A 69 10.49 1.74 10.63
CA SER A 69 11.38 1.54 11.77
C SER A 69 11.04 2.49 12.93
N PHE A 70 10.68 3.74 12.62
CA PHE A 70 10.13 4.69 13.59
C PHE A 70 8.83 4.17 14.23
N LEU A 71 7.89 3.62 13.45
CA LEU A 71 6.65 3.05 14.00
C LEU A 71 6.91 1.86 14.93
N LYS A 72 7.99 1.11 14.71
CA LYS A 72 8.39 0.00 15.57
C LYS A 72 8.99 0.43 16.90
N HIS A 73 9.33 1.71 17.07
CA HIS A 73 9.89 2.23 18.33
C HIS A 73 9.02 1.86 19.53
N ASN A 74 7.70 1.97 19.37
CA ASN A 74 6.74 1.66 20.42
C ASN A 74 5.47 1.00 19.85
N GLU A 75 5.59 -0.26 19.45
CA GLU A 75 4.46 -1.03 18.89
C GLU A 75 3.26 -1.12 19.85
N THR A 76 3.53 -1.20 21.16
CA THR A 76 2.48 -1.27 22.20
C THR A 76 1.67 0.02 22.29
N ALA A 77 2.30 1.19 22.15
CA ALA A 77 1.58 2.47 22.17
C ALA A 77 0.73 2.66 20.92
N LEU A 78 1.21 2.19 19.76
CA LEU A 78 0.42 2.22 18.54
C LEU A 78 -0.79 1.30 18.63
N ASN A 79 -0.62 0.07 19.13
CA ASN A 79 -1.68 -0.94 19.29
C ASN A 79 -2.59 -1.05 18.06
N ILE A 80 -1.96 -1.15 16.89
CA ILE A 80 -2.63 -1.16 15.58
C ILE A 80 -2.81 -2.60 15.12
N THR A 81 -4.07 -3.03 15.06
CA THR A 81 -4.48 -4.31 14.47
C THR A 81 -5.43 -4.09 13.30
N TYR A 82 -4.93 -4.26 12.07
CA TYR A 82 -5.75 -4.17 10.85
C TYR A 82 -6.39 -5.50 10.45
N SER A 83 -5.73 -6.61 10.77
CA SER A 83 -6.08 -7.96 10.34
C SER A 83 -5.69 -8.97 11.40
N ASP A 84 -6.34 -10.13 11.37
CA ASP A 84 -6.12 -11.25 12.30
C ASP A 84 -4.79 -11.97 12.04
N THR A 85 -4.25 -11.88 10.82
CA THR A 85 -2.95 -12.49 10.49
C THR A 85 -1.83 -11.47 10.62
N LEU A 86 -0.70 -11.91 11.19
CA LEU A 86 0.48 -11.07 11.37
C LEU A 86 1.02 -10.56 10.02
N GLU A 87 1.07 -11.43 9.01
CA GLU A 87 1.59 -11.10 7.68
C GLU A 87 0.76 -10.01 7.00
N THR A 88 -0.58 -10.16 6.95
CA THR A 88 -1.46 -9.15 6.36
C THR A 88 -1.41 -7.84 7.14
N ASN A 89 -1.30 -7.90 8.47
CA ASN A 89 -1.16 -6.72 9.30
C ASN A 89 0.14 -5.95 9.00
N MET A 90 1.27 -6.66 8.89
CA MET A 90 2.55 -6.06 8.51
C MET A 90 2.50 -5.46 7.11
N LEU A 91 1.89 -6.15 6.14
CA LEU A 91 1.72 -5.67 4.77
C LEU A 91 0.86 -4.40 4.73
N LEU A 92 -0.31 -4.41 5.40
CA LEU A 92 -1.19 -3.25 5.48
C LEU A 92 -0.51 -2.06 6.15
N ARG A 93 0.30 -2.30 7.19
CA ARG A 93 1.09 -1.24 7.82
C ARG A 93 2.07 -0.62 6.83
N SER A 94 2.78 -1.41 6.03
CA SER A 94 3.67 -0.91 4.98
C SER A 94 2.91 -0.09 3.93
N LEU A 95 1.80 -0.62 3.40
CA LEU A 95 0.98 0.08 2.41
C LEU A 95 0.43 1.40 2.93
N CYS A 96 0.06 1.46 4.22
CA CYS A 96 -0.42 2.69 4.84
C CYS A 96 0.69 3.70 5.13
N VAL A 97 1.94 3.25 5.34
CA VAL A 97 3.10 4.15 5.40
C VAL A 97 3.36 4.76 4.04
N ASP A 98 3.38 3.94 2.98
CA ASP A 98 3.59 4.43 1.60
C ASP A 98 2.53 5.47 1.23
N ALA A 99 1.26 5.17 1.49
CA ALA A 99 0.14 6.11 1.24
C ALA A 99 0.23 7.39 2.09
N LEU A 100 0.77 7.32 3.31
CA LEU A 100 0.94 8.49 4.17
C LEU A 100 2.10 9.38 3.71
N ILE A 101 3.19 8.77 3.23
CA ILE A 101 4.32 9.48 2.62
C ILE A 101 3.85 10.21 1.37
N GLU A 102 3.19 9.52 0.42
CA GLU A 102 2.73 10.11 -0.85
C GLU A 102 1.83 11.35 -0.69
N LEU A 103 1.09 11.45 0.42
CA LEU A 103 0.21 12.58 0.73
C LEU A 103 0.91 13.74 1.44
N SER A 104 2.00 13.45 2.12
CA SER A 104 2.74 14.42 2.92
C SER A 104 4.00 14.92 2.21
N ASP A 105 4.44 14.18 1.19
CA ASP A 105 5.51 14.52 0.27
C ASP A 105 5.04 15.63 -0.69
N GLU A 106 5.53 16.86 -0.45
CA GLU A 106 5.16 18.05 -1.21
C GLU A 106 5.97 18.15 -2.51
N ASN A 107 7.15 17.53 -2.55
CA ASN A 107 8.10 17.66 -3.66
C ASN A 107 8.06 16.45 -4.63
N ALA A 108 7.34 15.38 -4.28
CA ALA A 108 7.16 14.14 -5.02
C ALA A 108 8.44 13.30 -5.21
N ASP A 109 9.35 13.31 -4.25
CA ASP A 109 10.58 12.48 -4.21
C ASP A 109 10.39 11.10 -3.56
N TRP A 110 9.17 10.80 -3.10
CA TRP A 110 8.75 9.57 -2.42
C TRP A 110 9.36 9.37 -1.03
N LYS A 111 9.79 10.46 -0.40
CA LYS A 111 10.31 10.46 0.96
C LYS A 111 9.74 11.65 1.73
N LEU A 112 10.09 11.72 3.02
CA LEU A 112 9.74 12.87 3.86
C LEU A 112 11.01 13.59 4.30
N SER A 113 11.15 14.84 3.88
CA SER A 113 12.03 15.78 4.58
C SER A 113 11.56 16.00 6.02
N LEU A 114 12.41 16.60 6.84
CA LEU A 114 12.07 16.92 8.23
C LEU A 114 10.80 17.78 8.36
N THR A 115 10.58 18.70 7.42
CA THR A 115 9.39 19.55 7.40
C THR A 115 8.13 18.75 7.10
N GLU A 116 8.19 17.91 6.06
CA GLU A 116 7.06 17.05 5.66
C GLU A 116 6.71 16.03 6.73
N PHE A 117 7.72 15.44 7.40
CA PHE A 117 7.50 14.54 8.54
C PHE A 117 6.80 15.24 9.71
N ILE A 118 7.24 16.45 10.09
CA ILE A 118 6.59 17.22 11.16
C ILE A 118 5.16 17.61 10.76
N ASN A 119 4.96 18.09 9.53
CA ASN A 119 3.64 18.46 9.04
C ASN A 119 2.70 17.24 9.02
N CYS A 120 3.18 16.11 8.51
CA CYS A 120 2.48 14.82 8.49
C CYS A 120 1.92 14.46 9.88
N LEU A 121 2.70 14.64 10.94
CA LEU A 121 2.32 14.28 12.31
C LEU A 121 1.80 15.47 13.15
N THR A 122 1.53 16.61 12.53
CA THR A 122 0.92 17.76 13.21
C THR A 122 -0.61 17.55 13.30
N PRO A 123 -1.24 17.57 14.49
CA PRO A 123 -2.67 17.27 14.64
C PRO A 123 -3.61 18.14 13.79
N SER A 124 -3.25 19.41 13.59
CA SER A 124 -4.04 20.35 12.77
C SER A 124 -3.85 20.16 11.27
N TYR A 125 -2.84 19.41 10.84
CA TYR A 125 -2.65 19.10 9.42
C TYR A 125 -3.69 18.06 9.01
N HIS A 126 -4.44 18.38 7.95
CA HIS A 126 -5.42 17.51 7.34
C HIS A 126 -4.99 17.31 5.89
N PRO A 127 -4.30 16.21 5.55
CA PRO A 127 -3.91 15.94 4.17
C PRO A 127 -5.17 15.87 3.31
N TYR A 128 -5.08 16.39 2.08
CA TYR A 128 -6.21 16.37 1.16
C TYR A 128 -6.57 14.93 0.79
N GLU A 129 -7.86 14.59 0.88
CA GLU A 129 -8.35 13.28 0.48
C GLU A 129 -8.30 13.14 -1.05
N ARG A 130 -7.45 12.24 -1.55
CA ARG A 130 -7.41 11.91 -2.98
C ARG A 130 -8.49 10.89 -3.30
N LYS A 131 -9.28 11.18 -4.34
CA LYS A 131 -10.27 10.28 -4.94
C LYS A 131 -9.68 9.64 -6.17
N CYS A 132 -10.12 8.43 -6.51
CA CYS A 132 -9.66 7.79 -7.74
C CYS A 132 -10.40 8.37 -8.94
N ALA A 133 -9.69 8.59 -10.03
CA ALA A 133 -10.29 8.96 -11.31
C ALA A 133 -10.32 7.75 -12.23
N LEU A 134 -11.43 7.51 -12.92
CA LEU A 134 -11.52 6.54 -14.01
C LEU A 134 -12.36 7.17 -15.12
N GLU A 135 -11.74 7.32 -16.30
CA GLU A 135 -12.32 8.09 -17.40
C GLU A 135 -12.68 9.53 -16.94
N ASP A 136 -13.92 9.96 -17.11
CA ASP A 136 -14.40 11.29 -16.70
C ASP A 136 -15.12 11.28 -15.33
N GLU A 137 -15.05 10.15 -14.60
CA GLU A 137 -15.72 9.96 -13.30
C GLU A 137 -14.73 9.92 -12.13
N VAL A 138 -15.21 10.35 -10.95
CA VAL A 138 -14.45 10.39 -9.70
C VAL A 138 -15.09 9.47 -8.67
N PHE A 139 -14.28 8.61 -8.06
CA PHE A 139 -14.70 7.52 -7.19
C PHE A 139 -14.13 7.67 -5.78
N GLU A 140 -14.97 7.39 -4.79
CA GLU A 140 -14.57 7.40 -3.37
C GLU A 140 -13.68 6.20 -3.03
N ASP A 141 -12.94 6.33 -1.93
CA ASP A 141 -12.17 5.23 -1.32
C ASP A 141 -13.08 4.01 -1.08
N GLY A 142 -12.60 2.82 -1.43
CA GLY A 142 -13.36 1.57 -1.36
C GLY A 142 -14.26 1.29 -2.58
N ALA A 143 -14.39 2.20 -3.55
CA ALA A 143 -15.07 1.90 -4.79
C ALA A 143 -14.41 0.73 -5.52
N GLU A 144 -15.22 -0.18 -6.08
CA GLU A 144 -14.73 -1.34 -6.81
C GLU A 144 -15.06 -1.24 -8.29
N THR A 145 -14.14 -1.66 -9.15
CA THR A 145 -14.36 -1.83 -10.59
C THR A 145 -13.69 -3.11 -11.08
N ARG A 146 -13.84 -3.42 -12.35
CA ARG A 146 -13.19 -4.56 -13.00
C ARG A 146 -12.50 -4.11 -14.28
N MET A 147 -11.26 -4.53 -14.44
CA MET A 147 -10.51 -4.43 -15.68
C MET A 147 -10.23 -5.84 -16.18
N GLU A 148 -10.92 -6.25 -17.24
CA GLU A 148 -10.94 -7.64 -17.72
C GLU A 148 -11.32 -8.63 -16.60
N CYS A 149 -10.45 -9.59 -16.29
CA CYS A 149 -10.62 -10.55 -15.20
C CYS A 149 -10.13 -10.02 -13.83
N ASN A 150 -9.50 -8.84 -13.81
CA ASN A 150 -8.91 -8.27 -12.61
C ASN A 150 -9.92 -7.42 -11.82
N LYS A 151 -9.95 -7.65 -10.50
CA LYS A 151 -10.71 -6.82 -9.56
C LYS A 151 -9.85 -5.63 -9.16
N CYS A 152 -10.40 -4.43 -9.26
CA CYS A 152 -9.74 -3.18 -8.89
C CYS A 152 -10.50 -2.50 -7.76
N VAL A 153 -9.77 -1.90 -6.83
CA VAL A 153 -10.32 -1.16 -5.69
C VAL A 153 -9.65 0.20 -5.62
N CYS A 154 -10.43 1.25 -5.44
CA CYS A 154 -9.93 2.58 -5.13
C CYS A 154 -9.43 2.62 -3.69
N ALA A 155 -8.16 2.96 -3.49
CA ALA A 155 -7.54 3.03 -2.17
C ALA A 155 -6.59 4.23 -2.10
N CYS A 156 -6.86 5.16 -1.18
CA CYS A 156 -6.11 6.41 -0.98
C CYS A 156 -5.88 7.23 -2.27
N GLY A 157 -6.82 7.19 -3.21
CA GLY A 157 -6.75 7.91 -4.49
C GLY A 157 -6.09 7.15 -5.63
N ASN A 158 -5.65 5.91 -5.39
CA ASN A 158 -5.03 5.04 -6.39
C ASN A 158 -5.91 3.81 -6.68
N TRP A 159 -6.03 3.46 -7.96
CA TRP A 159 -6.64 2.18 -8.34
C TRP A 159 -5.64 1.05 -8.16
N VAL A 160 -5.97 0.10 -7.28
CA VAL A 160 -5.15 -1.10 -7.05
C VAL A 160 -5.90 -2.31 -7.54
N CYS A 161 -5.32 -3.02 -8.51
CA CYS A 161 -5.92 -4.18 -9.16
C CYS A 161 -5.20 -5.47 -8.77
N THR A 162 -5.93 -6.59 -8.80
CA THR A 162 -5.29 -7.91 -8.94
C THR A 162 -4.49 -7.97 -10.24
N ALA A 163 -3.50 -8.86 -10.30
CA ALA A 163 -2.64 -9.04 -11.46
C ALA A 163 -2.74 -10.47 -12.02
N LEU A 164 -3.97 -10.92 -12.27
CA LEU A 164 -4.26 -12.18 -12.94
C LEU A 164 -3.97 -12.05 -14.44
N ILE A 165 -3.40 -13.10 -15.02
CA ILE A 165 -3.23 -13.23 -16.48
C ILE A 165 -4.59 -13.60 -17.06
N CYS A 166 -5.21 -12.66 -17.76
CA CYS A 166 -6.50 -12.86 -18.40
C CYS A 166 -6.29 -13.48 -19.79
N ASN A 167 -6.56 -14.77 -19.94
CA ASN A 167 -6.71 -15.37 -21.27
C ASN A 167 -8.16 -15.20 -21.75
N GLU A 168 -8.36 -15.01 -23.05
CA GLU A 168 -9.70 -14.91 -23.69
C GLU A 168 -10.61 -16.14 -23.43
N ALA A 169 -10.06 -17.23 -22.88
CA ALA A 169 -10.76 -18.48 -22.62
C ALA A 169 -11.60 -18.52 -21.31
N HIS A 170 -11.84 -17.38 -20.65
CA HIS A 170 -12.77 -17.31 -19.51
C HIS A 170 -14.13 -16.67 -19.83
N GLN A 171 -14.50 -16.59 -21.12
CA GLN A 171 -15.89 -16.53 -21.56
C GLN A 171 -16.33 -17.88 -22.13
N VAL A 172 -16.32 -18.93 -21.31
CA VAL A 172 -17.02 -20.18 -21.68
C VAL A 172 -17.84 -20.65 -20.49
N GLU A 173 -18.97 -20.01 -20.26
CA GLU A 173 -20.16 -20.75 -19.87
C GLU A 173 -21.29 -20.45 -20.86
N GLU A 174 -21.74 -21.55 -21.47
CA GLU A 174 -22.91 -21.78 -22.32
C GLU A 174 -22.77 -21.57 -23.85
N ASP A 175 -23.11 -22.68 -24.53
CA ASP A 175 -23.18 -22.91 -25.98
C ASP A 175 -21.87 -23.02 -26.76
N PHE A 176 -21.24 -24.21 -26.74
CA PHE A 176 -20.94 -24.93 -27.98
C PHE A 176 -20.73 -26.43 -27.68
N LYS A 177 -21.73 -27.24 -28.02
CA LYS A 177 -21.53 -28.67 -28.28
C LYS A 177 -20.59 -28.81 -29.49
N GLY A 178 -19.42 -29.41 -29.30
CA GLY A 178 -18.73 -30.07 -30.41
C GLY A 178 -17.21 -30.09 -30.32
N GLY A 179 -16.65 -31.29 -30.20
CA GLY A 179 -15.35 -31.64 -30.78
C GLY A 179 -14.12 -31.40 -29.91
N ALA A 180 -13.80 -32.39 -29.08
CA ALA A 180 -12.47 -32.54 -28.48
C ALA A 180 -11.45 -32.95 -29.55
N GLU A 181 -10.27 -32.32 -29.54
CA GLU A 181 -8.94 -32.97 -29.51
C GLU A 181 -7.83 -31.91 -29.64
N GLY A 182 -7.29 -31.48 -28.49
CA GLY A 182 -6.00 -30.79 -28.42
C GLY A 182 -5.06 -31.66 -27.59
N GLY A 183 -4.32 -32.54 -28.27
CA GLY A 183 -3.34 -33.42 -27.63
C GLY A 183 -2.13 -32.65 -27.10
N GLU A 184 -1.62 -33.06 -25.94
CA GLU A 184 -0.35 -32.60 -25.39
C GLU A 184 0.80 -32.91 -26.37
N LEU A 185 1.54 -31.89 -26.77
CA LEU A 185 2.68 -31.98 -27.68
C LEU A 185 3.90 -32.53 -26.93
N THR A 186 4.51 -33.60 -27.44
CA THR A 186 5.59 -34.32 -26.72
C THR A 186 6.92 -33.55 -26.77
N GLU A 187 7.79 -33.81 -25.79
CA GLU A 187 9.11 -33.17 -25.66
C GLU A 187 10.00 -33.34 -26.92
N GLU A 188 9.79 -34.44 -27.65
CA GLU A 188 10.47 -34.73 -28.92
C GLU A 188 9.97 -33.84 -30.08
N GLU A 189 8.69 -33.48 -30.09
CA GLU A 189 8.12 -32.56 -31.07
C GLU A 189 8.47 -31.10 -30.78
N TRP A 190 8.66 -30.76 -29.49
CA TRP A 190 9.18 -29.46 -29.06
C TRP A 190 10.64 -29.27 -29.50
N SER A 191 11.49 -30.27 -29.24
CA SER A 191 12.92 -30.19 -29.58
C SER A 191 13.14 -30.02 -31.08
N ARG A 192 12.34 -30.70 -31.91
CA ARG A 192 12.42 -30.61 -33.38
C ARG A 192 12.06 -29.21 -33.90
N ARG A 193 11.03 -28.57 -33.34
CA ARG A 193 10.62 -27.20 -33.72
C ARG A 193 11.63 -26.14 -33.30
N VAL A 194 12.31 -26.34 -32.18
CA VAL A 194 13.38 -25.43 -31.72
C VAL A 194 14.61 -25.53 -32.62
N GLU A 195 14.92 -26.72 -33.13
CA GLU A 195 16.04 -26.94 -34.05
C GLU A 195 15.78 -26.29 -35.42
N GLU A 196 14.56 -26.38 -35.94
CA GLU A 196 14.14 -25.72 -37.20
C GLU A 196 14.19 -24.18 -37.13
N LEU A 197 14.05 -23.59 -35.94
CA LEU A 197 14.10 -22.13 -35.75
C LEU A 197 15.52 -21.59 -35.59
N ASN A 198 16.49 -22.45 -35.25
CA ASN A 198 17.88 -22.06 -35.04
C ASN A 198 18.75 -22.17 -36.30
N ASP A 199 18.17 -22.61 -37.42
CA ASP A 199 18.85 -22.73 -38.73
C ASP A 199 18.48 -21.59 -39.71
N VAL A 200 18.10 -20.40 -39.18
CA VAL A 200 17.93 -19.14 -39.92
C VAL A 200 18.93 -18.08 -39.47
#